data_AF-F3UDB0-F1
#
_entry.id   AF-F3UDB0-F1
#
_cell.length_a   1.000
_cell.length_b   1.000
_cell.length_c   1.000
_cell.angle_alpha   90.00
_cell.angle_beta   90.00
_cell.angle_gamma   90.00
#
_symmetry.space_group_name_H-M   'P 1'
#
loop_
_entity.id
_entity.type
_entity.pdbx_description
1 polymer ?
#
loop_
_entity_poly.entity_id
_entity_poly.type
_entity_poly.pdbx_seq_one_letter_code
_entity_poly.pdbx_strand_id
1 'polypeptide(L)'
;MTQATITITNTVTGQKAQFPLPFNPISLSKIGVDETFEKEVFVDGVDTFGYGLDGYLTLYELKDFLRSYQNRQNPFHFDYMMLGRLQEDCNYYLGNGNGDENRLWADNVEAQIAEMKKIWKKFPQGEKPEWLTWEEILEYEKKMKQRKYL
;
A
#
# COMPACT_ATOMS: atom_id res chain seq x y z
N MET A 1 19.66 8.04 -6.64
CA MET A 1 18.34 8.68 -6.53
C MET A 1 18.44 9.77 -5.49
N THR A 2 18.12 11.01 -5.83
CA THR A 2 18.05 12.13 -4.87
C THR A 2 16.88 11.88 -3.92
N GLN A 3 17.15 11.92 -2.62
CA GLN A 3 16.12 11.76 -1.60
C GLN A 3 15.16 12.95 -1.68
N ALA A 4 13.86 12.71 -1.85
CA ALA A 4 12.87 13.77 -1.89
C ALA A 4 12.85 14.51 -0.54
N THR A 5 12.56 15.80 -0.56
CA THR A 5 12.47 16.65 0.63
C THR A 5 11.13 17.35 0.66
N ILE A 6 10.53 17.46 1.85
CA ILE A 6 9.30 18.22 2.07
C ILE A 6 9.55 19.39 3.00
N THR A 7 8.72 20.43 2.89
CA THR A 7 8.67 21.51 3.87
C THR A 7 7.43 21.32 4.71
N ILE A 8 7.59 21.32 6.03
CA ILE A 8 6.46 21.29 6.97
C ILE A 8 6.42 22.60 7.74
N THR A 9 5.25 23.21 7.79
CA THR A 9 4.97 24.44 8.52
C THR A 9 3.99 24.18 9.65
N ASN A 10 4.34 24.58 10.86
CA ASN A 10 3.43 24.66 12.00
C ASN A 10 2.45 25.82 11.75
N THR A 11 1.17 25.53 11.57
CA THR A 11 0.16 26.54 11.22
C THR A 11 -0.15 27.52 12.34
N VAL A 12 0.20 27.19 13.59
CA VAL A 12 -0.03 28.04 14.76
C VAL A 12 1.09 29.06 14.92
N THR A 13 2.35 28.63 14.78
CA THR A 13 3.52 29.47 15.05
C THR A 13 4.14 30.06 13.78
N GLY A 14 3.81 29.50 12.61
CA GLY A 14 4.46 29.81 11.33
C GLY A 14 5.88 29.24 11.19
N GLN A 15 6.40 28.54 12.21
CA GLN A 15 7.71 27.89 12.13
C GLN A 15 7.69 26.78 11.08
N LYS A 16 8.74 26.70 10.27
CA LYS A 16 8.86 25.70 9.21
C LYS A 16 10.26 25.13 9.09
N ALA A 17 10.35 23.89 8.64
CA ALA A 17 11.61 23.21 8.38
C ALA A 17 11.47 22.23 7.22
N GLN A 18 12.61 21.89 6.61
CA GLN A 18 12.70 20.87 5.58
C GLN A 18 13.06 19.51 6.18
N PHE A 19 12.44 18.45 5.67
CA PHE A 19 12.64 17.09 6.11
C PHE A 19 12.89 16.17 4.91
N PRO A 20 13.93 15.32 4.95
CA PRO A 20 14.12 14.29 3.92
C PRO A 20 13.06 13.20 4.08
N LEU A 21 12.49 12.71 2.98
CA LEU A 21 11.54 11.61 3.01
C LEU A 21 12.26 10.26 2.89
N PRO A 22 11.81 9.24 3.64
CA PRO A 22 10.96 9.35 4.83
C PRO A 22 11.76 9.90 6.04
N PHE A 23 11.09 10.55 7.00
CA PHE A 23 11.67 10.96 8.28
C PHE A 23 10.82 10.48 9.46
N ASN A 24 11.41 10.54 10.66
CA ASN A 24 10.71 10.24 11.90
C ASN A 24 9.92 11.48 12.39
N PRO A 25 8.59 11.37 12.60
CA PRO A 25 7.75 12.48 13.09
C PRO A 25 8.26 13.16 14.38
N ILE A 26 9.02 12.47 15.24
CA ILE A 26 9.63 13.08 16.44
C ILE A 26 10.48 14.31 16.09
N SER A 27 11.09 14.33 14.90
CA SER A 27 11.91 15.46 14.44
C SER A 27 11.13 16.76 14.20
N LEU A 28 9.79 16.72 14.17
CA LEU A 28 8.92 17.89 14.05
C LEU A 28 8.94 18.79 15.31
N SER A 29 9.44 18.28 16.43
CA SER A 29 9.70 19.08 17.65
C SER A 29 10.56 20.33 17.37
N LYS A 30 11.40 20.29 16.33
CA LYS A 30 12.19 21.44 15.85
C LYS A 30 11.36 22.66 15.41
N ILE A 31 10.09 22.44 15.06
CA ILE A 31 9.12 23.48 14.66
C ILE A 31 7.96 23.57 15.66
N GLY A 32 8.14 23.05 16.89
CA GLY A 32 7.13 23.09 17.94
C GLY A 32 5.91 22.22 17.66
N VAL A 33 6.06 21.12 16.91
CA VAL A 33 5.01 20.13 16.66
C VAL A 33 5.41 18.83 17.35
N ASP A 34 4.60 18.36 18.29
CA ASP A 34 4.77 17.10 19.00
C ASP A 34 3.43 16.34 19.09
N GLU A 35 3.38 15.25 19.85
CA GLU A 35 2.19 14.39 20.00
C GLU A 35 0.97 15.12 20.61
N THR A 36 1.16 16.28 21.24
CA THR A 36 0.09 17.11 21.79
C THR A 36 -0.43 18.17 20.80
N PHE A 37 0.15 18.24 19.60
CA PHE A 37 -0.23 19.21 18.59
C PHE A 37 -1.60 18.87 17.96
N GLU A 38 -2.63 19.63 18.36
CA GLU A 38 -4.02 19.41 17.93
C GLU A 38 -4.41 20.10 16.62
N LYS A 39 -3.52 20.95 16.06
CA LYS A 39 -3.77 21.68 14.82
C LYS A 39 -3.17 20.94 13.62
N GLU A 40 -3.40 21.49 12.44
CA GLU A 40 -2.84 20.96 11.20
C GLU A 40 -1.43 21.51 10.98
N VAL A 41 -0.60 20.75 10.29
CA VAL A 41 0.59 21.27 9.65
C VAL A 41 0.30 21.51 8.17
N PHE A 42 1.00 22.46 7.57
CA PHE A 42 0.99 22.63 6.12
C PHE A 42 2.21 21.91 5.52
N VAL A 43 1.96 21.01 4.58
CA VAL A 43 2.95 20.20 3.87
C VAL A 43 3.09 20.72 2.45
N ASP A 44 4.32 21.04 2.07
CA ASP A 44 4.67 21.56 0.74
C ASP A 44 5.84 20.78 0.12
N GLY A 45 5.86 20.74 -1.21
CA GLY A 45 6.91 20.13 -2.02
C GLY A 45 6.64 18.70 -2.51
N VAL A 46 5.53 18.07 -2.11
CA VAL A 46 5.12 16.74 -2.58
C VAL A 46 3.61 16.60 -2.69
N ASP A 47 3.16 15.67 -3.52
CA ASP A 47 1.79 15.16 -3.51
C ASP A 47 1.58 14.29 -2.25
N THR A 48 0.61 14.66 -1.42
CA THR A 48 0.24 13.91 -0.21
C THR A 48 -0.73 12.77 -0.50
N PHE A 49 -0.96 12.40 -1.77
CA PHE A 49 -1.74 11.23 -2.17
C PHE A 49 -3.15 11.16 -1.57
N GLY A 50 -3.79 12.31 -1.37
CA GLY A 50 -5.12 12.42 -0.78
C GLY A 50 -5.16 12.40 0.76
N TYR A 51 -4.01 12.44 1.43
CA TYR A 51 -3.95 12.70 2.88
C TYR A 51 -4.07 14.21 3.13
N GLY A 52 -4.97 14.58 4.05
CA GLY A 52 -5.30 15.98 4.35
C GLY A 52 -6.12 16.68 3.26
N LEU A 53 -6.25 18.00 3.40
CA LEU A 53 -6.96 18.86 2.46
C LEU A 53 -6.05 20.01 2.03
N ASP A 54 -5.81 20.15 0.72
CA ASP A 54 -5.01 21.24 0.15
C ASP A 54 -3.63 21.44 0.82
N GLY A 55 -3.00 20.33 1.22
CA GLY A 55 -1.69 20.33 1.89
C GLY A 55 -1.75 20.52 3.41
N TYR A 56 -2.94 20.74 4.00
CA TYR A 56 -3.14 20.78 5.44
C TYR A 56 -3.44 19.39 6.00
N LEU A 57 -2.60 18.92 6.91
CA LEU A 57 -2.68 17.58 7.50
C LEU A 57 -2.65 17.69 9.02
N THR A 58 -3.54 16.96 9.69
CA THR A 58 -3.37 16.64 11.11
C THR A 58 -2.10 15.80 11.33
N LEU A 59 -1.61 15.75 12.56
CA LEU A 59 -0.44 14.90 12.88
C LEU A 59 -0.72 13.42 12.57
N TYR A 60 -1.97 12.97 12.72
CA TYR A 60 -2.40 11.63 12.37
C TYR A 60 -2.28 11.38 10.86
N GLU A 61 -2.85 12.27 10.03
CA GLU A 61 -2.78 12.16 8.57
C GLU A 61 -1.33 12.25 8.06
N LEU A 62 -0.50 13.10 8.67
CA LEU A 62 0.92 13.18 8.32
C LEU A 62 1.63 11.85 8.59
N LYS A 63 1.37 11.20 9.72
CA LYS A 63 1.95 9.89 10.03
C LYS A 63 1.48 8.83 9.03
N ASP A 64 0.22 8.85 8.62
CA ASP A 64 -0.33 7.96 7.61
C ASP A 64 0.30 8.20 6.24
N PHE A 65 0.46 9.47 5.84
CA PHE A 65 1.19 9.86 4.64
C PHE A 65 2.63 9.32 4.66
N LEU A 66 3.37 9.49 5.74
CA LEU A 66 4.76 9.02 5.83
C LEU A 66 4.87 7.51 5.74
N ARG A 67 3.94 6.79 6.38
CA ARG A 67 3.84 5.33 6.30
C ARG A 67 3.53 4.88 4.87
N SER A 68 2.57 5.55 4.21
CA SER A 68 2.22 5.29 2.82
C SER A 68 3.39 5.57 1.88
N TYR A 69 4.12 6.66 2.10
CA TYR A 69 5.33 6.99 1.35
C TYR A 69 6.39 5.89 1.49
N GLN A 70 6.68 5.45 2.73
CA GLN A 70 7.59 4.34 2.98
C GLN A 70 7.17 3.06 2.25
N ASN A 71 5.89 2.71 2.32
CA ASN A 71 5.34 1.54 1.64
C ASN A 71 5.52 1.62 0.12
N ARG A 72 5.37 2.80 -0.48
CA ARG A 72 5.60 3.04 -1.92
C ARG A 72 7.07 2.95 -2.33
N GLN A 73 8.00 3.15 -1.39
CA GLN A 73 9.43 2.93 -1.62
C GLN A 73 9.83 1.44 -1.53
N ASN A 74 8.97 0.56 -1.02
CA ASN A 74 9.25 -0.87 -1.02
C ASN A 74 9.37 -1.34 -2.49
N PRO A 75 10.46 -1.99 -2.90
CA PRO A 75 10.65 -2.46 -4.28
C PRO A 75 9.55 -3.43 -4.75
N PHE A 76 8.87 -4.09 -3.82
CA PHE A 76 7.78 -5.02 -4.05
C PHE A 76 6.38 -4.38 -3.87
N HIS A 77 6.27 -3.06 -3.72
CA HIS A 77 5.00 -2.37 -3.51
C HIS A 77 3.93 -2.76 -4.53
N PHE A 78 4.27 -2.67 -5.82
CA PHE A 78 3.35 -3.03 -6.90
C PHE A 78 3.08 -4.54 -6.97
N ASP A 79 4.05 -5.38 -6.57
CA ASP A 79 3.87 -6.83 -6.50
C ASP A 79 2.86 -7.20 -5.40
N TYR A 80 2.88 -6.57 -4.23
CA TYR A 80 1.85 -6.77 -3.20
C TYR A 80 0.47 -6.34 -3.68
N MET A 81 0.37 -5.17 -4.30
CA MET A 81 -0.90 -4.67 -4.83
C MET A 81 -1.48 -5.61 -5.89
N MET A 82 -0.63 -6.07 -6.82
CA MET A 82 -1.06 -7.01 -7.86
C MET A 82 -1.48 -8.34 -7.23
N LEU A 83 -0.72 -8.90 -6.29
CA LEU A 83 -1.09 -10.17 -5.66
C LEU A 83 -2.44 -10.07 -4.90
N GLY A 84 -2.69 -8.96 -4.21
CA GLY A 84 -3.97 -8.71 -3.54
C GLY A 84 -5.12 -8.65 -4.55
N ARG A 85 -4.93 -7.95 -5.67
CA ARG A 85 -5.91 -7.93 -6.77
C ARG A 85 -6.18 -9.34 -7.32
N LEU A 86 -5.13 -10.13 -7.56
CA LEU A 86 -5.31 -11.50 -8.07
C LEU A 86 -6.06 -12.40 -7.07
N GLN A 87 -5.84 -12.23 -5.77
CA GLN A 87 -6.59 -12.92 -4.72
C GLN A 87 -8.07 -12.52 -4.72
N GLU A 88 -8.39 -11.23 -4.86
CA GLU A 88 -9.77 -10.74 -4.96
C GLU A 88 -10.49 -11.32 -6.18
N ASP A 89 -9.84 -11.39 -7.33
CA ASP A 89 -10.39 -12.03 -8.53
C ASP A 89 -10.69 -13.52 -8.28
N CYS A 90 -9.82 -14.24 -7.56
CA CYS A 90 -10.06 -15.64 -7.17
C CYS A 90 -11.26 -15.78 -6.21
N ASN A 91 -11.38 -14.87 -5.23
CA ASN A 91 -12.52 -14.83 -4.32
C ASN A 91 -13.82 -14.56 -5.07
N TYR A 92 -13.80 -13.63 -6.03
CA TYR A 92 -14.95 -13.33 -6.87
C TYR A 92 -15.31 -14.53 -7.74
N TYR A 93 -14.36 -15.10 -8.48
CA TYR A 93 -14.55 -16.27 -9.35
C TYR A 93 -15.22 -17.44 -8.62
N LEU A 94 -14.76 -17.75 -7.40
CA LEU A 94 -15.28 -18.85 -6.57
C LEU A 94 -16.62 -18.51 -5.88
N GLY A 95 -16.89 -17.23 -5.64
CA GLY A 95 -18.14 -16.75 -5.07
C GLY A 95 -19.09 -16.21 -6.14
N ASN A 96 -19.29 -14.89 -6.13
CA ASN A 96 -20.31 -14.20 -6.93
C ASN A 96 -20.02 -14.12 -8.44
N GLY A 97 -18.83 -14.52 -8.88
CA GLY A 97 -18.41 -14.53 -10.27
C GLY A 97 -18.84 -15.77 -11.04
N ASN A 98 -19.43 -16.77 -10.36
CA ASN A 98 -19.99 -17.98 -10.99
C ASN A 98 -19.02 -18.71 -11.93
N GLY A 99 -17.71 -18.70 -11.64
CA GLY A 99 -16.70 -19.33 -12.48
C GLY A 99 -16.40 -18.62 -13.81
N ASP A 100 -16.80 -17.35 -13.98
CA ASP A 100 -16.54 -16.57 -15.19
C ASP A 100 -15.06 -16.15 -15.29
N GLU A 101 -14.31 -16.80 -16.19
CA GLU A 101 -12.89 -16.51 -16.43
C GLU A 101 -12.68 -15.10 -17.01
N ASN A 102 -13.67 -14.49 -17.66
CA ASN A 102 -13.56 -13.13 -18.22
C ASN A 102 -13.40 -12.04 -17.14
N ARG A 103 -13.54 -12.42 -15.87
CA ARG A 103 -13.41 -11.55 -14.70
C ARG A 103 -12.03 -11.67 -14.05
N LEU A 104 -11.23 -12.66 -14.45
CA LEU A 104 -9.86 -12.82 -13.98
C LEU A 104 -8.96 -11.84 -14.71
N TRP A 105 -8.07 -11.18 -13.97
CA TRP A 105 -7.07 -10.29 -14.56
C TRP A 105 -6.16 -11.01 -15.58
N ALA A 106 -5.87 -12.29 -15.37
CA ALA A 106 -5.00 -13.09 -16.24
C ALA A 106 -5.74 -13.92 -17.30
N ASP A 107 -6.97 -13.57 -17.65
CA ASP A 107 -7.83 -14.21 -18.67
C ASP A 107 -8.32 -15.65 -18.38
N ASN A 108 -7.59 -16.46 -17.62
CA ASN A 108 -7.97 -17.84 -17.28
C ASN A 108 -7.38 -18.31 -15.95
N VAL A 109 -7.94 -19.40 -15.41
CA VAL A 109 -7.55 -19.97 -14.10
C VAL A 109 -6.07 -20.32 -14.06
N GLU A 110 -5.54 -20.96 -15.10
CA GLU A 110 -4.15 -21.41 -15.13
C GLU A 110 -3.16 -20.24 -15.08
N ALA A 111 -3.40 -19.21 -15.88
CA ALA A 111 -2.59 -18.00 -15.91
C ALA A 111 -2.70 -17.18 -14.62
N GLN A 112 -3.91 -17.08 -14.04
CA GLN A 112 -4.16 -16.38 -12.76
C GLN A 112 -3.31 -16.99 -11.65
N ILE A 113 -3.41 -18.31 -11.47
CA ILE A 113 -2.66 -19.03 -10.44
C ILE A 113 -1.15 -19.00 -10.71
N ALA A 114 -0.74 -19.11 -11.97
CA ALA A 114 0.68 -19.02 -12.33
C ALA A 114 1.27 -17.66 -11.95
N GLU A 115 0.56 -16.56 -12.22
CA GLU A 115 1.01 -15.21 -11.86
C GLU A 115 1.01 -15.01 -10.34
N MET A 116 -0.02 -15.47 -9.61
CA MET A 116 -0.03 -15.44 -8.14
C MET A 116 1.20 -16.14 -7.55
N LYS A 117 1.51 -17.36 -8.00
CA LYS A 117 2.67 -18.13 -7.55
C LYS A 117 3.99 -17.42 -7.89
N LYS A 118 4.09 -16.84 -9.08
CA LYS A 118 5.26 -16.10 -9.54
C LYS A 118 5.51 -14.87 -8.68
N ILE A 119 4.48 -14.06 -8.43
CA ILE A 119 4.59 -12.86 -7.59
C ILE A 119 4.92 -13.24 -6.15
N TRP A 120 4.19 -14.20 -5.56
CA TRP A 120 4.41 -14.63 -4.18
C TRP A 120 5.86 -15.10 -3.94
N LYS A 121 6.48 -15.76 -4.94
CA LYS A 121 7.88 -16.19 -4.87
C LYS A 121 8.90 -15.06 -4.91
N LYS A 122 8.56 -13.85 -5.41
CA LYS A 122 9.47 -12.70 -5.42
C LYS A 122 9.77 -12.17 -4.02
N PHE A 123 8.81 -12.27 -3.10
CA PHE A 123 8.97 -11.70 -1.77
C PHE A 123 10.02 -12.47 -0.95
N PRO A 124 10.89 -11.78 -0.18
CA PRO A 124 11.75 -12.41 0.81
C PRO A 124 10.97 -13.21 1.86
N GLN A 125 11.63 -14.15 2.55
CA GLN A 125 10.98 -15.02 3.55
C GLN A 125 10.33 -14.24 4.70
N GLY A 126 10.96 -13.16 5.17
CA GLY A 126 10.41 -12.29 6.23
C GLY A 126 9.39 -11.26 5.74
N GLU A 127 9.14 -11.22 4.43
CA GLU A 127 8.24 -10.27 3.77
C GLU A 127 7.08 -11.02 3.08
N LYS A 128 6.87 -12.31 3.36
CA LYS A 128 5.68 -13.00 2.85
C LYS A 128 4.40 -12.33 3.41
N PRO A 129 3.37 -12.13 2.58
CA PRO A 129 2.12 -11.54 3.05
C PRO A 129 1.44 -12.46 4.07
N GLU A 130 1.02 -11.90 5.20
CA GLU A 130 0.28 -12.62 6.23
C GLU A 130 -1.15 -12.98 5.80
N TRP A 131 -1.69 -12.25 4.83
CA TRP A 131 -3.05 -12.39 4.31
C TRP A 131 -3.18 -13.39 3.14
N LEU A 132 -2.07 -13.97 2.68
CA LEU A 132 -2.07 -15.00 1.63
C LEU A 132 -0.86 -15.93 1.72
N THR A 133 -1.08 -17.11 2.26
CA THR A 133 -0.10 -18.20 2.35
C THR A 133 0.06 -18.94 1.03
N TRP A 134 1.16 -19.69 0.89
CA TRP A 134 1.39 -20.54 -0.28
C TRP A 134 0.31 -21.62 -0.39
N GLU A 135 -0.08 -22.21 0.73
CA GLU A 135 -1.12 -23.24 0.84
C GLU A 135 -2.47 -22.72 0.38
N GLU A 136 -2.82 -21.47 0.70
CA GLU A 136 -4.04 -20.82 0.21
C GLU A 136 -4.02 -20.61 -1.31
N ILE A 137 -2.86 -20.27 -1.90
CA ILE A 137 -2.71 -20.21 -3.38
C ILE A 137 -2.95 -21.58 -4.01
N LEU A 138 -2.46 -22.66 -3.40
CA LEU A 138 -2.71 -24.02 -3.88
C LEU A 138 -4.19 -24.43 -3.73
N GLU A 139 -4.85 -23.98 -2.67
CA GLU A 139 -6.28 -24.24 -2.48
C GLU A 139 -7.14 -23.46 -3.48
N TYR A 140 -6.79 -22.21 -3.81
CA TYR A 140 -7.40 -21.47 -4.92
C TYR A 140 -7.27 -22.25 -6.23
N GLU A 141 -6.07 -22.73 -6.55
CA GLU A 141 -5.83 -23.50 -7.78
C GLU A 141 -6.76 -24.71 -7.88
N LYS A 142 -6.85 -25.50 -6.81
CA LYS A 142 -7.71 -26.69 -6.76
C LYS A 142 -9.18 -26.34 -6.96
N LYS A 143 -9.69 -25.38 -6.18
CA LYS A 143 -11.11 -24.98 -6.21
C LYS A 143 -11.50 -24.37 -7.56
N MET A 144 -10.66 -23.50 -8.12
CA MET A 144 -10.96 -22.83 -9.38
C MET A 144 -10.94 -23.80 -10.55
N LYS A 145 -9.96 -24.71 -10.60
CA LYS A 145 -9.94 -25.79 -11.60
C LYS A 145 -11.17 -26.68 -11.50
N GLN A 146 -11.59 -27.04 -10.29
CA GLN A 146 -12.82 -27.82 -10.11
C GLN A 146 -14.05 -27.04 -10.61
N ARG A 147 -14.18 -25.76 -10.27
CA ARG A 147 -15.29 -24.90 -10.68
C ARG A 147 -15.38 -24.71 -12.19
N LYS A 148 -14.24 -24.64 -12.89
CA LYS A 148 -14.15 -24.52 -14.35
C LYS A 148 -14.83 -25.67 -15.12
N TYR A 149 -14.95 -26.84 -14.50
CA TYR A 149 -15.52 -28.05 -15.12
C TYR A 149 -16.91 -28.43 -14.57
N LEU A 150 -17.55 -27.55 -13.81
CA LEU A 150 -18.92 -27.71 -13.29
C LEU A 150 -19.89 -26.80 -14.04
#